data_AF-A0A3Q9SAI1-F1
#
_entry.id   AF-A0A3Q9SAI1-F1
#
_cell.length_a   1.000
_cell.length_b   1.000
_cell.length_c   1.000
_cell.angle_alpha   90.00
_cell.angle_beta   90.00
_cell.angle_gamma   90.00
#
_symmetry.space_group_name_H-M   'P 1'
#
loop_
_entity.id
_entity.type
_entity.pdbx_description
1 polymer ?
#
loop_
_entity_poly.entity_id
_entity_poly.type
_entity_poly.pdbx_seq_one_letter_code
_entity_poly.pdbx_strand_id
1 'polypeptide(L)'
;MKEINIAKTLVTKRKEKAITQDKLAEYIGVSKASVSKWETGQSYPDITFLPQLAAYFNISIDELIGYEPQMTKYDIKRLYNKLAGEFSSKPFEEVLDECHEVIKKYYSCFPLLVQMAVLLTNHYMMAKGKEAQESVLHEVIDLCQRIRTEEEDVYVTNEANSLEATCSLMLQHPEEVQELLNGTMKPKPSDEVILASAYQMTGNIQKAKEILQVGIYHHLINMMGILPSYFILNQDVPKQFENILQRTISTAELFNLNGLNPGVMLKIYLTAAQCYAVQNNQDKAVDMIRKYGDICTSESLSFKLHGDEFFDSVDDWFAEFDLGNQAPRDEKVIKRSILQAITENPAFAAFKDNPKFKSILEAVKSKLGNL
;
A
#
# COMPACT_ATOMS: atom_id res chain seq x y z
N MET A 1 -13.10 22.64 -4.92
CA MET A 1 -13.56 22.54 -3.52
C MET A 1 -14.79 21.64 -3.48
N LYS A 2 -14.88 20.64 -2.59
CA LYS A 2 -16.21 20.22 -2.12
C LYS A 2 -16.76 21.48 -1.43
N GLU A 3 -17.88 22.00 -1.90
CA GLU A 3 -18.46 23.24 -1.38
C GLU A 3 -18.59 23.17 0.15
N ILE A 4 -18.21 24.26 0.84
CA ILE A 4 -18.50 24.44 2.27
C ILE A 4 -20.01 24.27 2.44
N ASN A 5 -20.43 23.21 3.14
CA ASN A 5 -21.84 22.81 3.20
C ASN A 5 -22.54 23.28 4.48
N ILE A 6 -22.27 24.54 4.86
CA ILE A 6 -22.86 25.12 6.08
C ILE A 6 -24.40 25.20 5.99
N ALA A 7 -24.95 25.42 4.79
CA ALA A 7 -26.38 25.58 4.58
C ALA A 7 -27.17 24.35 5.04
N LYS A 8 -26.72 23.16 4.62
CA LYS A 8 -27.36 21.89 4.99
C LYS A 8 -27.20 21.60 6.49
N THR A 9 -26.02 21.88 7.06
CA THR A 9 -25.77 21.69 8.49
C THR A 9 -26.66 22.59 9.34
N LEU A 10 -26.77 23.88 9.00
CA LEU A 10 -27.63 24.84 9.69
C LEU A 10 -29.10 24.39 9.68
N VAL A 11 -29.64 24.02 8.51
CA VAL A 11 -31.02 23.53 8.40
C VAL A 11 -31.25 22.30 9.26
N THR A 12 -30.32 21.34 9.22
CA THR A 12 -30.42 20.08 9.97
C THR A 12 -30.39 20.34 11.47
N LYS A 13 -29.36 21.03 11.98
CA LYS A 13 -29.18 21.29 13.41
C LYS A 13 -30.29 22.19 13.98
N ARG A 14 -30.79 23.16 13.19
CA ARG A 14 -31.95 23.98 13.57
C ARG A 14 -33.20 23.13 13.77
N LYS A 15 -33.47 22.19 12.86
CA LYS A 15 -34.61 21.28 12.94
C LYS A 15 -34.47 20.30 14.10
N GLU A 16 -33.28 19.75 14.35
CA GLU A 16 -32.99 18.88 15.50
C GLU A 16 -33.26 19.59 16.84
N LYS A 17 -32.93 20.89 16.93
CA LYS A 17 -33.25 21.72 18.10
C LYS A 17 -34.69 22.24 18.13
N ALA A 18 -35.51 21.94 17.12
CA ALA A 18 -36.91 22.37 17.00
C ALA A 18 -37.13 23.90 17.13
N ILE A 19 -36.20 24.71 16.61
CA ILE A 19 -36.30 26.19 16.63
C ILE A 19 -36.65 26.75 15.25
N THR A 20 -37.14 27.98 15.20
CA THR A 20 -37.39 28.71 13.94
C THR A 20 -36.15 29.48 13.48
N GLN A 21 -36.13 29.91 12.22
CA GLN A 21 -35.08 30.81 11.72
C GLN A 21 -35.04 32.11 12.53
N ASP A 22 -36.19 32.64 12.95
CA ASP A 22 -36.27 33.85 13.78
C ASP A 22 -35.54 33.68 15.12
N LYS A 23 -35.77 32.55 15.81
CA LYS A 23 -35.10 32.25 17.09
C LYS A 23 -33.59 32.12 16.94
N LEU A 24 -33.14 31.52 15.84
CA LEU A 24 -31.71 31.44 15.54
C LEU A 24 -31.13 32.84 15.24
N ALA A 25 -31.86 33.66 14.48
CA ALA A 25 -31.44 35.02 14.15
C ALA A 25 -31.33 35.89 15.41
N GLU A 26 -32.30 35.80 16.31
CA GLU A 26 -32.32 36.50 17.60
C GLU A 26 -31.11 36.14 18.46
N TYR A 27 -30.79 34.84 18.57
CA TYR A 27 -29.64 34.38 19.35
C TYR A 27 -28.30 34.86 18.78
N ILE A 28 -28.16 34.82 17.44
CA ILE A 28 -26.92 35.22 16.75
C ILE A 28 -26.81 36.75 16.63
N GLY A 29 -27.91 37.50 16.80
CA GLY A 29 -27.94 38.95 16.65
C GLY A 29 -27.99 39.41 15.19
N VAL A 30 -28.66 38.65 14.32
CA VAL A 30 -28.81 38.94 12.88
C VAL A 30 -30.28 38.94 12.45
N SER A 31 -30.54 39.42 11.23
CA SER A 31 -31.89 39.35 10.67
C SER A 31 -32.29 37.92 10.30
N LYS A 32 -33.58 37.58 10.41
CA LYS A 32 -34.12 36.31 9.87
C LYS A 32 -33.76 36.10 8.40
N ALA A 33 -33.76 37.18 7.61
CA ALA A 33 -33.39 37.12 6.20
C ALA A 33 -31.93 36.66 6.00
N SER A 34 -31.01 37.04 6.90
CA SER A 34 -29.63 36.54 6.90
C SER A 34 -29.60 35.03 7.11
N VAL A 35 -30.29 34.53 8.13
CA VAL A 35 -30.38 33.08 8.42
C VAL A 35 -31.02 32.33 7.25
N SER A 36 -32.08 32.86 6.63
CA SER A 36 -32.69 32.25 5.46
C SER A 36 -31.74 32.17 4.26
N LYS A 37 -30.92 33.19 4.03
CA LYS A 37 -29.91 33.17 2.96
C LYS A 37 -28.81 32.15 3.24
N TRP A 38 -28.40 32.00 4.50
CA TRP A 38 -27.44 30.96 4.91
C TRP A 38 -28.00 29.57 4.70
N GLU A 39 -29.22 29.30 5.15
CA GLU A 39 -29.88 27.99 5.02
C GLU A 39 -30.20 27.61 3.57
N THR A 40 -30.32 28.58 2.67
CA THR A 40 -30.58 28.36 1.23
C THR A 40 -29.34 28.41 0.36
N GLY A 41 -28.15 28.60 0.94
CA GLY A 41 -26.88 28.69 0.21
C GLY A 41 -26.70 29.97 -0.62
N GLN A 42 -27.56 30.99 -0.43
CA GLN A 42 -27.46 32.28 -1.14
C GLN A 42 -26.30 33.14 -0.62
N SER A 43 -25.88 32.94 0.63
CA SER A 43 -24.70 33.57 1.22
C SER A 43 -24.14 32.71 2.36
N TYR A 44 -22.89 32.95 2.74
CA TYR A 44 -22.29 32.36 3.95
C TYR A 44 -22.51 33.26 5.17
N PRO A 45 -22.59 32.70 6.40
CA PRO A 45 -22.35 33.47 7.60
C PRO A 45 -20.94 34.07 7.57
N ASP A 46 -20.79 35.26 8.14
CA ASP A 46 -19.46 35.83 8.37
C ASP A 46 -18.64 34.88 9.26
N ILE A 47 -17.32 34.83 9.04
CA ILE A 47 -16.40 33.99 9.82
C ILE A 47 -16.52 34.28 11.33
N THR A 48 -16.86 35.51 11.71
CA THR A 48 -17.06 35.89 13.12
C THR A 48 -18.26 35.21 13.77
N PHE A 49 -19.25 34.75 12.99
CA PHE A 49 -20.42 34.05 13.52
C PHE A 49 -20.21 32.54 13.66
N LEU A 50 -19.18 31.95 13.05
CA LEU A 50 -18.96 30.50 13.09
C LEU A 50 -18.77 29.95 14.50
N PRO A 51 -17.95 30.56 15.39
CA PRO A 51 -17.81 30.07 16.76
C PRO A 51 -19.13 30.11 17.54
N GLN A 52 -19.94 31.15 17.32
CA GLN A 52 -21.23 31.31 18.00
C GLN A 52 -22.27 30.30 17.50
N LEU A 53 -22.32 30.06 16.18
CA LEU A 53 -23.17 29.04 15.57
C LEU A 53 -22.77 27.63 16.04
N ALA A 54 -21.47 27.33 16.05
CA ALA A 54 -20.93 26.05 16.50
C ALA A 54 -21.27 25.80 17.99
N ALA A 55 -21.04 26.79 18.85
CA ALA A 55 -21.41 26.73 20.26
C ALA A 55 -22.93 26.57 20.46
N TYR A 56 -23.75 27.31 19.70
CA TYR A 56 -25.20 27.21 19.80
C TYR A 56 -25.73 25.82 19.46
N PHE A 57 -25.16 25.16 18.45
CA PHE A 57 -25.54 23.81 18.04
C PHE A 57 -24.79 22.70 18.79
N ASN A 58 -23.81 23.05 19.63
CA ASN A 58 -22.94 22.12 20.35
C ASN A 58 -22.19 21.17 19.40
N ILE A 59 -21.53 21.75 18.39
CA ILE A 59 -20.71 21.06 17.39
C ILE A 59 -19.39 21.81 17.18
N SER A 60 -18.41 21.21 16.51
CA SER A 60 -17.19 21.92 16.11
C SER A 60 -17.45 22.86 14.92
N ILE A 61 -16.54 23.81 14.69
CA ILE A 61 -16.58 24.64 13.47
C ILE A 61 -16.43 23.76 12.21
N ASP A 62 -15.58 22.74 12.27
CA ASP A 62 -15.38 21.78 11.18
C ASP A 62 -16.68 21.07 10.82
N GLU A 63 -17.42 20.55 11.81
CA GLU A 63 -18.74 19.94 11.59
C GLU A 63 -19.75 20.97 11.05
N LEU A 64 -19.73 22.20 11.56
CA LEU A 64 -20.60 23.29 11.11
C LEU A 64 -20.41 23.57 9.61
N ILE A 65 -19.16 23.70 9.16
CA ILE A 65 -18.83 24.03 7.77
C ILE A 65 -18.81 22.79 6.85
N GLY A 66 -18.92 21.59 7.42
CA GLY A 66 -18.81 20.32 6.71
C GLY A 66 -17.41 20.04 6.20
N TYR A 67 -16.39 20.49 6.94
CA TYR A 67 -14.98 20.24 6.65
C TYR A 67 -14.51 19.01 7.41
N GLU A 68 -14.03 18.02 6.67
CA GLU A 68 -13.39 16.83 7.22
C GLU A 68 -11.93 16.86 6.75
N PRO A 69 -10.98 17.29 7.61
CA PRO A 69 -9.57 17.37 7.25
C PRO A 69 -8.95 15.98 7.01
N GLN A 70 -9.56 14.95 7.59
CA GLN A 70 -9.11 13.57 7.54
C GLN A 70 -10.04 12.74 6.67
N MET A 71 -9.49 11.98 5.74
CA MET A 71 -10.23 10.96 5.02
C MET A 71 -10.38 9.71 5.88
N THR A 72 -11.52 9.03 5.77
CA THR A 72 -11.68 7.72 6.39
C THR A 72 -10.78 6.69 5.69
N LYS A 73 -10.38 5.61 6.39
CA LYS A 73 -9.64 4.49 5.77
C LYS A 73 -10.34 3.96 4.51
N TYR A 74 -11.67 3.88 4.55
CA TYR A 74 -12.48 3.45 3.41
C TYR A 74 -12.34 4.40 2.21
N ASP A 75 -12.40 5.72 2.44
CA ASP A 75 -12.26 6.71 1.38
C ASP A 75 -10.84 6.75 0.82
N ILE A 76 -9.82 6.63 1.66
CA ILE A 76 -8.41 6.54 1.26
C ILE A 76 -8.22 5.32 0.35
N LYS A 77 -8.68 4.15 0.79
CA LYS A 77 -8.62 2.91 0.01
C LYS A 77 -9.30 3.04 -1.35
N ARG A 78 -10.51 3.62 -1.37
CA ARG A 78 -11.27 3.82 -2.60
C ARG A 78 -10.55 4.78 -3.56
N LEU A 79 -9.98 5.86 -3.04
CA LEU A 79 -9.21 6.83 -3.80
C LEU A 79 -7.93 6.22 -4.37
N TYR A 80 -7.15 5.51 -3.54
CA TYR A 80 -5.95 4.81 -3.98
C TYR A 80 -6.25 3.85 -5.13
N ASN A 81 -7.26 2.99 -4.98
CA ASN A 81 -7.62 2.02 -6.01
C ASN A 81 -8.09 2.68 -7.31
N LYS A 82 -8.80 3.81 -7.23
CA LYS A 82 -9.17 4.61 -8.40
C LYS A 82 -7.91 5.09 -9.14
N LEU A 83 -7.00 5.75 -8.44
CA LEU A 83 -5.79 6.34 -9.04
C LEU A 83 -4.84 5.27 -9.57
N ALA A 84 -4.66 4.15 -8.85
CA ALA A 84 -3.87 3.01 -9.31
C ALA A 84 -4.40 2.42 -10.64
N GLY A 85 -5.73 2.34 -10.80
CA GLY A 85 -6.37 1.95 -12.06
C GLY A 85 -6.26 3.03 -13.16
N GLU A 86 -6.19 4.30 -12.79
CA GLU A 86 -6.00 5.38 -13.74
C GLU A 86 -4.57 5.41 -14.30
N PHE A 87 -3.55 5.11 -13.50
CA PHE A 87 -2.18 4.98 -14.01
C PHE A 87 -2.06 3.93 -15.12
N SER A 88 -2.90 2.89 -15.14
CA SER A 88 -2.87 1.86 -16.19
C SER A 88 -3.62 2.25 -17.46
N SER A 89 -4.49 3.27 -17.40
CA SER A 89 -5.45 3.60 -18.47
C SER A 89 -5.34 5.04 -19.01
N LYS A 90 -4.69 5.95 -18.28
CA LYS A 90 -4.49 7.35 -18.61
C LYS A 90 -3.00 7.70 -18.74
N PRO A 91 -2.65 8.85 -19.36
CA PRO A 91 -1.28 9.35 -19.36
C PRO A 91 -0.74 9.56 -17.93
N PHE A 92 0.51 9.16 -17.68
CA PHE A 92 1.13 9.26 -16.35
C PHE A 92 1.05 10.67 -15.74
N GLU A 93 1.40 11.70 -16.51
CA GLU A 93 1.39 13.09 -16.05
C GLU A 93 -0.01 13.57 -15.62
N GLU A 94 -1.07 13.14 -16.32
CA GLU A 94 -2.44 13.52 -15.98
C GLU A 94 -2.85 12.96 -14.61
N VAL A 95 -2.46 11.71 -14.33
CA VAL A 95 -2.76 11.06 -13.04
C VAL A 95 -1.87 11.61 -11.93
N LEU A 96 -0.61 11.95 -12.24
CA LEU A 96 0.30 12.60 -11.31
C LEU A 96 -0.24 13.98 -10.88
N ASP A 97 -0.73 14.80 -11.81
CA ASP A 97 -1.38 16.08 -11.51
C ASP A 97 -2.60 15.88 -10.58
N GLU A 98 -3.41 14.84 -10.81
CA GLU A 98 -4.53 14.50 -9.92
C GLU A 98 -4.03 14.11 -8.52
N CYS A 99 -2.93 13.36 -8.41
CA CYS A 99 -2.29 13.02 -7.14
C CYS A 99 -1.83 14.29 -6.40
N HIS A 100 -1.20 15.24 -7.10
CA HIS A 100 -0.76 16.51 -6.52
C HIS A 100 -1.92 17.34 -5.98
N GLU A 101 -3.02 17.44 -6.73
CA GLU A 101 -4.22 18.15 -6.29
C GLU A 101 -4.86 17.48 -5.06
N VAL A 102 -4.84 16.15 -4.97
CA VAL A 102 -5.29 15.41 -3.78
C VAL A 102 -4.39 15.70 -2.58
N ILE A 103 -3.06 15.57 -2.73
CA ILE A 103 -2.07 15.82 -1.67
C ILE A 103 -2.22 17.24 -1.14
N LYS A 104 -2.32 18.22 -2.04
CA LYS A 104 -2.50 19.64 -1.69
C LYS A 104 -3.82 19.88 -0.96
N LYS A 105 -4.89 19.22 -1.38
CA LYS A 105 -6.23 19.37 -0.78
C LYS A 105 -6.32 18.77 0.62
N TYR A 106 -5.63 17.65 0.86
CA TYR A 106 -5.67 16.88 2.11
C TYR A 106 -4.30 16.86 2.79
N TYR A 107 -3.60 17.99 2.76
CA TYR A 107 -2.20 18.10 3.21
C TYR A 107 -1.99 17.86 4.71
N SER A 108 -3.05 17.92 5.51
CA SER A 108 -3.05 17.56 6.93
C SER A 108 -3.47 16.11 7.20
N CYS A 109 -3.82 15.34 6.17
CA CYS A 109 -4.26 13.97 6.31
C CYS A 109 -3.09 12.99 6.17
N PHE A 110 -2.28 12.85 7.21
CA PHE A 110 -1.07 12.05 7.18
C PHE A 110 -1.28 10.58 6.76
N PRO A 111 -2.34 9.87 7.22
CA PRO A 111 -2.62 8.53 6.70
C PRO A 111 -2.86 8.51 5.19
N LEU A 112 -3.53 9.51 4.62
CA LEU A 112 -3.67 9.64 3.17
C LEU A 112 -2.32 9.93 2.52
N LEU A 113 -1.52 10.85 3.08
CA LEU A 113 -0.21 11.21 2.51
C LEU A 113 0.74 10.01 2.44
N VAL A 114 0.75 9.13 3.45
CA VAL A 114 1.48 7.86 3.38
C VAL A 114 0.99 7.01 2.21
N GLN A 115 -0.32 6.85 2.03
CA GLN A 115 -0.85 6.05 0.91
C GLN A 115 -0.59 6.70 -0.46
N MET A 116 -0.56 8.03 -0.55
CA MET A 116 -0.14 8.74 -1.76
C MET A 116 1.34 8.53 -2.06
N ALA A 117 2.20 8.59 -1.04
CA ALA A 117 3.62 8.28 -1.16
C ALA A 117 3.85 6.84 -1.66
N VAL A 118 3.12 5.87 -1.10
CA VAL A 118 3.12 4.47 -1.56
C VAL A 118 2.66 4.36 -3.01
N LEU A 119 1.59 5.06 -3.38
CA LEU A 119 1.05 5.06 -4.75
C LEU A 119 2.11 5.55 -5.76
N LEU A 120 2.72 6.70 -5.49
CA LEU A 120 3.76 7.28 -6.35
C LEU A 120 4.99 6.37 -6.44
N THR A 121 5.45 5.82 -5.32
CA THR A 121 6.56 4.85 -5.27
C THR A 121 6.28 3.59 -6.07
N ASN A 122 5.03 3.14 -6.17
CA ASN A 122 4.67 1.97 -6.95
C ASN A 122 4.58 2.25 -8.47
N HIS A 123 4.44 3.52 -8.87
CA HIS A 123 4.20 3.91 -10.26
C HIS A 123 5.31 4.78 -10.87
N TYR A 124 6.32 5.19 -10.11
CA TYR A 124 7.40 6.09 -10.57
C TYR A 124 8.06 5.64 -11.88
N MET A 125 8.26 4.33 -12.08
CA MET A 125 8.88 3.77 -13.30
C MET A 125 8.12 4.09 -14.59
N MET A 126 6.85 4.51 -14.48
CA MET A 126 6.03 4.93 -15.62
C MET A 126 6.35 6.36 -16.09
N ALA A 127 7.07 7.14 -15.28
CA ALA A 127 7.58 8.45 -15.66
C ALA A 127 8.61 8.31 -16.81
N LYS A 128 8.61 9.31 -17.72
CA LYS A 128 9.43 9.26 -18.93
C LYS A 128 10.89 9.62 -18.65
N GLY A 129 11.71 8.59 -18.49
CA GLY A 129 13.15 8.73 -18.35
C GLY A 129 13.61 8.86 -16.90
N LYS A 130 14.92 8.68 -16.71
CA LYS A 130 15.52 8.57 -15.38
C LYS A 130 15.33 9.83 -14.54
N GLU A 131 15.50 11.02 -15.12
CA GLU A 131 15.34 12.30 -14.40
C GLU A 131 13.91 12.49 -13.86
N ALA A 132 12.89 12.15 -14.64
CA ALA A 132 11.49 12.23 -14.20
C ALA A 132 11.19 11.17 -13.11
N GLN A 133 11.76 9.96 -13.25
CA GLN A 133 11.65 8.90 -12.23
C GLN A 133 12.27 9.34 -10.90
N GLU A 134 13.47 9.92 -10.93
CA GLU A 134 14.15 10.43 -9.74
C GLU A 134 13.38 11.61 -9.12
N SER A 135 12.82 12.50 -9.94
CA SER A 135 11.98 13.61 -9.46
C SER A 135 10.77 13.13 -8.65
N VAL A 136 10.09 12.08 -9.09
CA VAL A 136 8.95 11.49 -8.36
C VAL A 136 9.41 10.88 -7.03
N LEU A 137 10.57 10.23 -7.00
CA LEU A 137 11.13 9.66 -5.76
C LEU A 137 11.54 10.75 -4.77
N HIS A 138 12.11 11.86 -5.24
CA HIS A 138 12.42 13.02 -4.40
C HIS A 138 11.15 13.64 -3.80
N GLU A 139 10.07 13.77 -4.58
CA GLU A 139 8.78 14.25 -4.05
C GLU A 139 8.23 13.32 -2.95
N VAL A 140 8.36 12.00 -3.12
CA VAL A 140 7.98 11.03 -2.09
C VAL A 140 8.82 11.21 -0.82
N ILE A 141 10.13 11.44 -0.96
CA ILE A 141 11.02 11.70 0.19
C ILE A 141 10.59 12.96 0.93
N ASP A 142 10.33 14.06 0.22
CA ASP A 142 9.86 15.32 0.82
C ASP A 142 8.55 15.11 1.59
N LEU A 143 7.63 14.33 1.03
CA LEU A 143 6.36 13.99 1.68
C LEU A 143 6.56 13.14 2.94
N CYS A 144 7.45 12.14 2.91
CA CYS A 144 7.79 11.32 4.07
C CYS A 144 8.48 12.12 5.18
N GLN A 145 9.43 12.98 4.83
CA GLN A 145 10.11 13.86 5.79
C GLN A 145 9.12 14.79 6.48
N ARG A 146 8.19 15.36 5.71
CA ARG A 146 7.11 16.16 6.25
C ARG A 146 6.27 15.38 7.28
N ILE A 147 5.80 14.18 6.92
CA ILE A 147 5.00 13.33 7.81
C ILE A 147 5.77 13.09 9.11
N ARG A 148 7.04 12.71 8.99
CA ARG A 148 7.94 12.47 10.13
C ARG A 148 8.11 13.68 11.06
N THR A 149 8.06 14.90 10.52
CA THR A 149 8.25 16.12 11.31
C THR A 149 6.99 16.64 12.00
N GLU A 150 5.80 16.34 11.47
CA GLU A 150 4.53 16.94 11.94
C GLU A 150 3.51 15.94 12.47
N GLU A 151 3.70 14.63 12.26
CA GLU A 151 2.86 13.56 12.82
C GLU A 151 3.47 13.04 14.14
N GLU A 152 2.60 12.82 15.13
CA GLU A 152 3.00 12.28 16.44
C GLU A 152 2.78 10.76 16.53
N ASP A 153 1.92 10.20 15.67
CA ASP A 153 1.68 8.76 15.63
C ASP A 153 2.93 7.98 15.20
N VAL A 154 3.41 7.13 16.11
CA VAL A 154 4.64 6.34 15.93
C VAL A 154 4.50 5.31 14.80
N TYR A 155 3.31 4.80 14.54
CA TYR A 155 3.09 3.84 13.46
C TYR A 155 3.21 4.54 12.10
N VAL A 156 2.50 5.66 11.92
CA VAL A 156 2.52 6.45 10.67
C VAL A 156 3.93 6.96 10.36
N THR A 157 4.64 7.48 11.38
CA THR A 157 6.02 7.95 11.21
C THR A 157 7.00 6.82 10.86
N ASN A 158 6.82 5.61 11.40
CA ASN A 158 7.64 4.45 11.02
C ASN A 158 7.39 3.98 9.58
N GLU A 159 6.16 4.05 9.10
CA GLU A 159 5.84 3.77 7.69
C GLU A 159 6.53 4.79 6.76
N ALA A 160 6.45 6.08 7.10
CA ALA A 160 7.13 7.14 6.36
C ALA A 160 8.65 6.93 6.33
N ASN A 161 9.28 6.60 7.47
CA ASN A 161 10.72 6.28 7.54
C ASN A 161 11.11 5.12 6.60
N SER A 162 10.30 4.05 6.59
CA SER A 162 10.58 2.87 5.78
C SER A 162 10.45 3.17 4.29
N LEU A 163 9.49 4.03 3.92
CA LEU A 163 9.27 4.44 2.55
C LEU A 163 10.34 5.44 2.06
N GLU A 164 10.73 6.40 2.90
CA GLU A 164 11.87 7.31 2.65
C GLU A 164 13.14 6.51 2.40
N ALA A 165 13.48 5.56 3.29
CA ALA A 165 14.63 4.70 3.12
C ALA A 165 14.56 3.84 1.84
N THR A 166 13.37 3.40 1.45
CA THR A 166 13.17 2.67 0.18
C THR A 166 13.49 3.56 -1.02
N CYS A 167 13.02 4.81 -1.02
CA CYS A 167 13.28 5.76 -2.10
C CYS A 167 14.76 6.17 -2.14
N SER A 168 15.39 6.45 -1.00
CA SER A 168 16.84 6.71 -0.91
C SER A 168 17.66 5.53 -1.44
N LEU A 169 17.25 4.29 -1.17
CA LEU A 169 17.91 3.11 -1.74
C LEU A 169 17.75 3.05 -3.27
N MET A 170 16.58 3.37 -3.81
CA MET A 170 16.34 3.44 -5.26
C MET A 170 17.18 4.54 -5.93
N LEU A 171 17.40 5.66 -5.24
CA LEU A 171 18.27 6.77 -5.65
C LEU A 171 19.77 6.50 -5.40
N GLN A 172 20.12 5.35 -4.81
CA GLN A 172 21.51 4.98 -4.48
C GLN A 172 22.17 5.87 -3.42
N HIS A 173 21.41 6.29 -2.42
CA HIS A 173 21.89 7.07 -1.27
C HIS A 173 21.94 6.21 0.00
N PRO A 174 22.99 5.38 0.19
CA PRO A 174 23.03 4.39 1.26
C PRO A 174 23.20 5.00 2.67
N GLU A 175 23.81 6.18 2.79
CA GLU A 175 24.00 6.83 4.10
C GLU A 175 22.66 7.22 4.73
N GLU A 176 21.73 7.76 3.94
CA GLU A 176 20.38 8.15 4.37
C GLU A 176 19.58 6.93 4.86
N VAL A 177 19.67 5.81 4.15
CA VAL A 177 19.03 4.54 4.54
C VAL A 177 19.53 4.08 5.92
N GLN A 178 20.84 4.20 6.15
CA GLN A 178 21.47 3.80 7.42
C GLN A 178 21.06 4.73 8.57
N GLU A 179 21.00 6.04 8.34
CA GLU A 179 20.53 7.02 9.32
C GLU A 179 19.08 6.73 9.74
N LEU A 180 18.21 6.43 8.77
CA LEU A 180 16.80 6.14 9.01
C LEU A 180 16.58 4.78 9.73
N LEU A 181 17.36 3.74 9.38
CA LEU A 181 17.00 2.36 9.76
C LEU A 181 17.93 1.66 10.75
N ASN A 182 19.18 2.09 10.98
CA ASN A 182 20.15 1.32 11.79
C ASN A 182 19.71 1.04 13.24
N GLY A 183 18.80 1.86 13.80
CA GLY A 183 18.25 1.67 15.16
C GLY A 183 16.97 0.83 15.25
N THR A 184 16.42 0.39 14.12
CA THR A 184 15.09 -0.25 14.05
C THR A 184 15.11 -1.76 14.33
N MET A 185 16.28 -2.40 14.26
CA MET A 185 16.45 -3.84 14.50
C MET A 185 16.45 -4.20 15.99
N LYS A 186 15.39 -3.82 16.71
CA LYS A 186 15.14 -4.24 18.08
C LYS A 186 14.24 -5.48 18.09
N PRO A 187 14.47 -6.45 18.99
CA PRO A 187 13.54 -7.56 19.17
C PRO A 187 12.14 -7.03 19.45
N LYS A 188 11.19 -7.33 18.57
CA LYS A 188 9.78 -7.05 18.83
C LYS A 188 9.23 -8.17 19.72
N PRO A 189 8.51 -7.84 20.82
CA PRO A 189 7.83 -8.86 21.59
C PRO A 189 6.77 -9.56 20.70
N SER A 190 6.63 -10.86 20.86
CA SER A 190 5.55 -11.63 20.23
C SER A 190 4.34 -11.58 21.15
N ASP A 191 3.49 -10.58 20.92
CA ASP A 191 2.30 -10.33 21.74
C ASP A 191 1.12 -11.22 21.31
N GLU A 192 1.21 -11.89 20.17
CA GLU A 192 0.15 -12.72 19.58
C GLU A 192 -0.29 -13.84 20.52
N VAL A 193 0.68 -14.50 21.19
CA VAL A 193 0.41 -15.60 22.12
C VAL A 193 -0.32 -15.10 23.37
N ILE A 194 0.09 -13.95 23.89
CA ILE A 194 -0.51 -13.36 25.10
C ILE A 194 -1.93 -12.90 24.79
N LEU A 195 -2.12 -12.22 23.66
CA LEU A 195 -3.44 -11.73 23.24
C LEU A 195 -4.39 -12.88 22.92
N ALA A 196 -3.94 -13.91 22.21
CA ALA A 196 -4.73 -15.10 21.96
C ALA A 196 -5.14 -15.81 23.27
N SER A 197 -4.23 -15.88 24.24
CA SER A 197 -4.52 -16.44 25.57
C SER A 197 -5.59 -15.63 26.30
N ALA A 198 -5.56 -14.29 26.21
CA ALA A 198 -6.59 -13.43 26.80
C ALA A 198 -7.97 -13.64 26.16
N TYR A 199 -8.04 -13.76 24.83
CA TYR A 199 -9.29 -14.10 24.13
C TYR A 199 -9.79 -15.50 24.48
N GLN A 200 -8.88 -16.47 24.66
CA GLN A 200 -9.23 -17.81 25.13
C GLN A 200 -9.82 -17.77 26.54
N MET A 201 -9.23 -17.01 27.48
CA MET A 201 -9.72 -16.88 28.86
C MET A 201 -11.10 -16.20 28.95
N THR A 202 -11.43 -15.33 28.00
CA THR A 202 -12.75 -14.68 27.90
C THR A 202 -13.77 -15.50 27.08
N GLY A 203 -13.39 -16.71 26.63
CA GLY A 203 -14.26 -17.63 25.89
C GLY A 203 -14.34 -17.38 24.37
N ASN A 204 -13.61 -16.40 23.84
CA ASN A 204 -13.58 -16.08 22.41
C ASN A 204 -12.48 -16.89 21.68
N ILE A 205 -12.73 -18.19 21.52
CA ILE A 205 -11.78 -19.12 20.88
C ILE A 205 -11.52 -18.76 19.42
N GLN A 206 -12.52 -18.28 18.69
CA GLN A 206 -12.36 -17.96 17.27
C GLN A 206 -11.37 -16.80 17.08
N LYS A 207 -11.49 -15.72 17.86
CA LYS A 207 -10.54 -14.60 17.78
C LYS A 207 -9.13 -15.00 18.20
N ALA A 208 -9.00 -15.90 19.18
CA ALA A 208 -7.70 -16.44 19.58
C ALA A 208 -7.01 -17.20 18.43
N LYS A 209 -7.75 -18.02 17.67
CA LYS A 209 -7.23 -18.72 16.48
C LYS A 209 -6.81 -17.75 15.38
N GLU A 210 -7.65 -16.75 15.10
CA GLU A 210 -7.39 -15.70 14.11
C GLU A 210 -6.06 -14.99 14.39
N ILE A 211 -5.84 -14.54 15.63
CA ILE A 211 -4.60 -13.85 16.04
C ILE A 211 -3.36 -14.72 15.82
N LEU A 212 -3.44 -16.00 16.20
CA LEU A 212 -2.32 -16.92 16.03
C LEU A 212 -2.03 -17.19 14.54
N GLN A 213 -3.05 -17.38 13.71
CA GLN A 213 -2.86 -17.56 12.27
C GLN A 213 -2.28 -16.31 11.62
N VAL A 214 -2.77 -15.13 11.96
CA VAL A 214 -2.23 -13.84 11.49
C VAL A 214 -0.75 -13.72 11.86
N GLY A 215 -0.38 -14.03 13.10
CA GLY A 215 1.01 -14.03 13.54
C GLY A 215 1.89 -14.99 12.74
N ILE A 216 1.44 -16.25 12.57
CA ILE A 216 2.17 -17.26 11.79
C ILE A 216 2.35 -16.82 10.33
N TYR A 217 1.27 -16.33 9.69
CA TYR A 217 1.30 -15.84 8.32
C TYR A 217 2.29 -14.67 8.18
N HIS A 218 2.19 -13.67 9.08
CA HIS A 218 3.05 -12.50 9.07
C HIS A 218 4.53 -12.86 9.22
N HIS A 219 4.88 -13.73 10.17
CA HIS A 219 6.26 -14.20 10.35
C HIS A 219 6.77 -14.98 9.13
N LEU A 220 5.93 -15.84 8.55
CA LEU A 220 6.27 -16.59 7.35
C LEU A 220 6.59 -15.64 6.19
N ILE A 221 5.68 -14.71 5.85
CA ILE A 221 5.88 -13.79 4.73
C ILE A 221 7.09 -12.89 4.96
N ASN A 222 7.31 -12.37 6.17
CA ASN A 222 8.49 -11.55 6.47
C ASN A 222 9.80 -12.33 6.31
N MET A 223 9.85 -13.57 6.82
CA MET A 223 11.01 -14.44 6.63
C MET A 223 11.26 -14.70 5.14
N MET A 224 10.21 -14.99 4.37
CA MET A 224 10.34 -15.22 2.93
C MET A 224 10.76 -13.95 2.17
N GLY A 225 10.36 -12.77 2.65
CA GLY A 225 10.70 -11.48 2.06
C GLY A 225 12.18 -11.08 2.17
N ILE A 226 12.88 -11.51 3.23
CA ILE A 226 14.30 -11.19 3.46
C ILE A 226 15.28 -12.16 2.78
N LEU A 227 14.83 -13.39 2.49
CA LEU A 227 15.68 -14.45 1.94
C LEU A 227 16.33 -14.10 0.59
N PRO A 228 15.66 -13.44 -0.38
CA PRO A 228 16.27 -12.98 -1.63
C PRO A 228 17.56 -12.19 -1.43
N SER A 229 17.53 -11.21 -0.54
CA SER A 229 18.72 -10.40 -0.24
C SER A 229 19.82 -11.24 0.39
N TYR A 230 19.47 -12.18 1.28
CA TYR A 230 20.46 -13.02 1.95
C TYR A 230 21.16 -13.99 0.99
N PHE A 231 20.45 -14.61 0.05
CA PHE A 231 21.10 -15.50 -0.89
C PHE A 231 21.84 -14.77 -2.02
N ILE A 232 21.46 -13.54 -2.40
CA ILE A 232 22.30 -12.67 -3.26
C ILE A 232 23.66 -12.46 -2.60
N LEU A 233 23.69 -12.10 -1.31
CA LEU A 233 24.94 -11.88 -0.57
C LEU A 233 25.81 -13.14 -0.41
N ASN A 234 25.25 -14.32 -0.66
CA ASN A 234 25.96 -15.60 -0.61
C ASN A 234 26.17 -16.21 -2.00
N GLN A 235 25.89 -15.49 -3.09
CA GLN A 235 25.95 -16.04 -4.45
C GLN A 235 27.35 -16.54 -4.84
N ASP A 236 28.41 -15.98 -4.25
CA ASP A 236 29.81 -16.38 -4.50
C ASP A 236 30.25 -17.58 -3.63
N VAL A 237 29.39 -18.09 -2.74
CA VAL A 237 29.63 -19.26 -1.88
C VAL A 237 28.61 -20.35 -2.22
N PRO A 238 28.81 -21.14 -3.30
CA PRO A 238 27.76 -22.00 -3.87
C PRO A 238 27.12 -22.96 -2.86
N LYS A 239 27.91 -23.57 -1.97
CA LYS A 239 27.39 -24.49 -0.96
C LYS A 239 26.43 -23.80 0.02
N GLN A 240 26.73 -22.57 0.42
CA GLN A 240 25.91 -21.81 1.35
C GLN A 240 24.65 -21.28 0.64
N PHE A 241 24.80 -20.76 -0.58
CA PHE A 241 23.69 -20.38 -1.44
C PHE A 241 22.67 -21.52 -1.62
N GLU A 242 23.14 -22.72 -1.97
CA GLU A 242 22.28 -23.90 -2.14
C GLU A 242 21.53 -24.28 -0.86
N ASN A 243 22.20 -24.22 0.30
CA ASN A 243 21.57 -24.51 1.59
C ASN A 243 20.45 -23.51 1.91
N ILE A 244 20.71 -22.21 1.70
CA ILE A 244 19.71 -21.15 1.91
C ILE A 244 18.52 -21.34 0.97
N LEU A 245 18.80 -21.54 -0.33
CA LEU A 245 17.76 -21.70 -1.34
C LEU A 245 16.93 -22.97 -1.11
N GLN A 246 17.56 -24.08 -0.76
CA GLN A 246 16.86 -25.32 -0.43
C GLN A 246 15.89 -25.11 0.74
N ARG A 247 16.33 -24.49 1.85
CA ARG A 247 15.44 -24.19 2.99
C ARG A 247 14.30 -23.26 2.58
N THR A 248 14.59 -22.24 1.79
CA THR A 248 13.59 -21.30 1.26
C THR A 248 12.50 -22.04 0.48
N ILE A 249 12.89 -22.89 -0.47
CA ILE A 249 11.95 -23.62 -1.33
C ILE A 249 11.19 -24.67 -0.52
N SER A 250 11.85 -25.42 0.36
CA SER A 250 11.18 -26.42 1.20
C SER A 250 10.15 -25.80 2.13
N THR A 251 10.43 -24.64 2.73
CA THR A 251 9.44 -23.91 3.53
C THR A 251 8.29 -23.40 2.67
N ALA A 252 8.57 -22.87 1.48
CA ALA A 252 7.53 -22.43 0.56
C ALA A 252 6.59 -23.56 0.12
N GLU A 253 7.13 -24.75 -0.12
CA GLU A 253 6.36 -25.94 -0.47
C GLU A 253 5.51 -26.43 0.72
N LEU A 254 6.04 -26.42 1.95
CA LEU A 254 5.30 -26.81 3.17
C LEU A 254 4.06 -25.94 3.43
N PHE A 255 4.12 -24.65 3.10
CA PHE A 255 3.02 -23.69 3.29
C PHE A 255 2.29 -23.31 2.00
N ASN A 256 2.50 -24.07 0.91
CA ASN A 256 1.86 -23.81 -0.38
C ASN A 256 1.97 -22.35 -0.87
N LEU A 257 3.14 -21.72 -0.70
CA LEU A 257 3.31 -20.29 -0.98
C LEU A 257 3.14 -19.91 -2.45
N ASN A 258 3.28 -20.87 -3.37
CA ASN A 258 3.00 -20.64 -4.79
C ASN A 258 1.52 -20.27 -5.03
N GLY A 259 0.60 -20.82 -4.24
CA GLY A 259 -0.82 -20.47 -4.27
C GLY A 259 -1.15 -19.33 -3.32
N LEU A 260 -0.59 -19.37 -2.10
CA LEU A 260 -0.94 -18.42 -1.04
C LEU A 260 -0.38 -17.01 -1.24
N ASN A 261 0.84 -16.90 -1.79
CA ASN A 261 1.45 -15.61 -2.09
C ASN A 261 2.38 -15.70 -3.33
N PRO A 262 1.79 -15.73 -4.54
CA PRO A 262 2.55 -15.87 -5.78
C PRO A 262 3.59 -14.76 -5.97
N GLY A 263 3.30 -13.53 -5.53
CA GLY A 263 4.20 -12.38 -5.67
C GLY A 263 5.55 -12.58 -4.98
N VAL A 264 5.54 -13.11 -3.75
CA VAL A 264 6.75 -13.43 -2.99
C VAL A 264 7.56 -14.53 -3.71
N MET A 265 6.89 -15.57 -4.20
CA MET A 265 7.56 -16.70 -4.86
C MET A 265 8.14 -16.33 -6.24
N LEU A 266 7.45 -15.50 -7.02
CA LEU A 266 7.98 -14.97 -8.28
C LEU A 266 9.29 -14.20 -8.04
N LYS A 267 9.36 -13.37 -6.99
CA LYS A 267 10.59 -12.65 -6.62
C LYS A 267 11.70 -13.62 -6.23
N ILE A 268 11.40 -14.64 -5.43
CA ILE A 268 12.39 -15.64 -4.99
C ILE A 268 12.96 -16.41 -6.19
N TYR A 269 12.11 -16.96 -7.06
CA TYR A 269 12.56 -17.74 -8.21
C TYR A 269 13.33 -16.89 -9.21
N LEU A 270 12.89 -15.66 -9.47
CA LEU A 270 13.62 -14.73 -10.34
C LEU A 270 15.02 -14.44 -9.79
N THR A 271 15.13 -14.12 -8.51
CA THR A 271 16.40 -13.79 -7.89
C THR A 271 17.33 -15.01 -7.85
N ALA A 272 16.81 -16.20 -7.53
CA ALA A 272 17.57 -17.44 -7.57
C ALA A 272 18.09 -17.75 -8.98
N ALA A 273 17.27 -17.53 -10.02
CA ALA A 273 17.70 -17.68 -11.41
C ALA A 273 18.84 -16.71 -11.76
N GLN A 274 18.79 -15.46 -11.29
CA GLN A 274 19.86 -14.48 -11.48
C GLN A 274 21.16 -14.91 -10.79
N CYS A 275 21.11 -15.39 -9.54
CA CYS A 275 22.29 -15.91 -8.84
C CYS A 275 22.91 -17.09 -9.59
N TYR A 276 22.09 -18.04 -10.08
CA TYR A 276 22.60 -19.14 -10.90
C TYR A 276 23.20 -18.67 -12.23
N ALA A 277 22.64 -17.61 -12.82
CA ALA A 277 23.20 -17.02 -14.02
C ALA A 277 24.60 -16.46 -13.79
N VAL A 278 24.80 -15.73 -12.69
CA VAL A 278 26.11 -15.21 -12.25
C VAL A 278 27.10 -16.34 -11.98
N GLN A 279 26.64 -17.45 -11.41
CA GLN A 279 27.45 -18.66 -11.19
C GLN A 279 27.72 -19.48 -12.47
N ASN A 280 27.27 -19.02 -13.64
CA ASN A 280 27.34 -19.75 -14.91
C ASN A 280 26.66 -21.14 -14.87
N ASN A 281 25.66 -21.33 -14.00
CA ASN A 281 24.91 -22.57 -13.88
C ASN A 281 23.58 -22.47 -14.65
N GLN A 282 23.66 -22.64 -15.96
CA GLN A 282 22.53 -22.46 -16.86
C GLN A 282 21.36 -23.41 -16.57
N ASP A 283 21.63 -24.68 -16.27
CA ASP A 283 20.56 -25.67 -16.04
C ASP A 283 19.72 -25.28 -14.82
N LYS A 284 20.37 -24.94 -13.70
CA LYS A 284 19.65 -24.52 -12.49
C LYS A 284 18.97 -23.16 -12.65
N ALA A 285 19.57 -22.23 -13.40
CA ALA A 285 18.91 -20.96 -13.72
C ALA A 285 17.59 -21.20 -14.48
N VAL A 286 17.61 -22.05 -15.51
CA VAL A 286 16.42 -22.40 -16.28
C VAL A 286 15.39 -23.16 -15.43
N ASP A 287 15.83 -24.01 -14.51
CA ASP A 287 14.91 -24.68 -13.57
C ASP A 287 14.17 -23.71 -12.64
N MET A 288 14.83 -22.63 -12.20
CA MET A 288 14.17 -21.58 -11.43
C MET A 288 13.19 -20.77 -12.29
N ILE A 289 13.56 -20.45 -13.54
CA ILE A 289 12.65 -19.81 -14.50
C ILE A 289 11.45 -20.72 -14.84
N ARG A 290 11.62 -22.04 -14.85
CA ARG A 290 10.51 -22.97 -15.00
C ARG A 290 9.53 -22.86 -13.83
N LYS A 291 10.01 -22.91 -12.58
CA LYS A 291 9.16 -22.72 -11.39
C LYS A 291 8.44 -21.37 -11.40
N TYR A 292 9.11 -20.31 -11.85
CA TYR A 292 8.50 -19.00 -12.09
C TYR A 292 7.37 -19.06 -13.14
N GLY A 293 7.62 -19.73 -14.27
CA GLY A 293 6.65 -19.93 -15.34
C GLY A 293 5.44 -20.76 -14.92
N ASP A 294 5.65 -21.79 -14.10
CA ASP A 294 4.59 -22.64 -13.54
C ASP A 294 3.59 -21.79 -12.72
N ILE A 295 4.08 -20.86 -11.89
CA ILE A 295 3.21 -19.88 -11.19
C ILE A 295 2.45 -19.02 -12.20
N CYS A 296 3.15 -18.43 -13.17
CA CYS A 296 2.57 -17.52 -14.15
C CYS A 296 1.49 -18.16 -15.02
N THR A 297 1.58 -19.47 -15.24
CA THR A 297 0.69 -20.23 -16.11
C THR A 297 -0.46 -20.91 -15.35
N SER A 298 -0.40 -20.91 -14.02
CA SER A 298 -1.46 -21.46 -13.17
C SER A 298 -2.82 -20.84 -13.46
N GLU A 299 -3.88 -21.66 -13.47
CA GLU A 299 -5.26 -21.19 -13.57
C GLU A 299 -5.72 -20.46 -12.30
N SER A 300 -5.12 -20.79 -11.16
CA SER A 300 -5.43 -20.18 -9.87
C SER A 300 -4.60 -18.92 -9.58
N LEU A 301 -3.84 -18.40 -10.55
CA LEU A 301 -3.00 -17.22 -10.32
C LEU A 301 -3.86 -16.02 -9.90
N SER A 302 -3.68 -15.59 -8.67
CA SER A 302 -4.31 -14.42 -8.07
C SER A 302 -3.26 -13.61 -7.32
N PHE A 303 -3.29 -12.29 -7.51
CA PHE A 303 -2.47 -11.36 -6.71
C PHE A 303 -3.25 -10.75 -5.54
N LYS A 304 -4.47 -11.22 -5.32
CA LYS A 304 -5.23 -10.86 -4.12
C LYS A 304 -4.76 -11.72 -2.96
N LEU A 305 -4.59 -11.10 -1.80
CA LEU A 305 -4.29 -11.84 -0.57
C LEU A 305 -5.51 -12.68 -0.16
N HIS A 306 -5.26 -13.92 0.19
CA HIS A 306 -6.27 -14.85 0.68
C HIS A 306 -5.65 -15.91 1.58
N GLY A 307 -6.48 -16.54 2.39
CA GLY A 307 -6.16 -17.74 3.17
C GLY A 307 -6.18 -19.03 2.36
N ASP A 308 -5.95 -20.14 3.04
CA ASP A 308 -6.11 -21.51 2.49
C ASP A 308 -6.63 -22.46 3.57
N GLU A 309 -6.54 -23.77 3.35
CA GLU A 309 -7.01 -24.77 4.34
C GLU A 309 -6.26 -24.66 5.69
N PHE A 310 -5.02 -24.19 5.70
CA PHE A 310 -4.27 -23.97 6.92
C PHE A 310 -4.52 -22.57 7.50
N PHE A 311 -4.50 -21.54 6.66
CA PHE A 311 -4.81 -20.16 7.02
C PHE A 311 -6.30 -19.85 6.78
N ASP A 312 -7.19 -20.57 7.46
CA ASP A 312 -8.64 -20.47 7.24
C ASP A 312 -9.31 -19.21 7.84
N SER A 313 -8.55 -18.40 8.58
CA SER A 313 -9.05 -17.26 9.37
C SER A 313 -8.23 -15.98 9.16
N VAL A 314 -7.57 -15.79 8.01
CA VAL A 314 -6.74 -14.58 7.73
C VAL A 314 -7.42 -13.57 6.79
N ASP A 315 -8.53 -13.93 6.16
CA ASP A 315 -9.19 -13.08 5.14
C ASP A 315 -9.76 -11.78 5.73
N ASP A 316 -10.32 -11.84 6.94
CA ASP A 316 -10.85 -10.67 7.65
C ASP A 316 -9.71 -9.70 8.00
N TRP A 317 -8.55 -10.23 8.39
CA TRP A 317 -7.35 -9.41 8.66
C TRP A 317 -6.86 -8.69 7.39
N PHE A 318 -6.85 -9.36 6.23
CA PHE A 318 -6.52 -8.68 4.97
C PHE A 318 -7.52 -7.58 4.61
N ALA A 319 -8.79 -7.69 5.03
CA ALA A 319 -9.78 -6.65 4.79
C ALA A 319 -9.50 -5.37 5.59
N GLU A 320 -8.81 -5.48 6.74
CA GLU A 320 -8.43 -4.38 7.62
C GLU A 320 -7.19 -3.60 7.14
N PHE A 321 -6.44 -4.12 6.15
CA PHE A 321 -5.32 -3.40 5.54
C PHE A 321 -5.77 -2.10 4.89
N ASP A 322 -4.90 -1.08 4.89
CA ASP A 322 -5.24 0.23 4.33
C ASP A 322 -5.59 0.14 2.83
N LEU A 323 -4.96 -0.77 2.09
CA LEU A 323 -5.31 -1.09 0.69
C LEU A 323 -6.25 -2.30 0.56
N GLY A 324 -6.54 -3.00 1.66
CA GLY A 324 -7.22 -4.28 1.68
C GLY A 324 -6.40 -5.43 1.11
N ASN A 325 -7.09 -6.45 0.61
CA ASN A 325 -6.49 -7.64 0.03
C ASN A 325 -6.11 -7.52 -1.46
N GLN A 326 -6.22 -6.32 -2.05
CA GLN A 326 -5.88 -6.10 -3.46
C GLN A 326 -4.39 -5.79 -3.63
N ALA A 327 -3.84 -6.10 -4.79
CA ALA A 327 -2.47 -5.70 -5.12
C ALA A 327 -2.38 -4.16 -5.29
N PRO A 328 -1.23 -3.54 -4.95
CA PRO A 328 -1.08 -2.08 -4.99
C PRO A 328 -0.99 -1.49 -6.40
N ARG A 329 -0.95 -2.33 -7.44
CA ARG A 329 -0.90 -1.96 -8.86
C ARG A 329 -1.96 -2.76 -9.61
N ASP A 330 -2.44 -2.20 -10.72
CA ASP A 330 -3.38 -2.87 -11.61
C ASP A 330 -2.83 -4.21 -12.16
N GLU A 331 -3.70 -5.20 -12.31
CA GLU A 331 -3.33 -6.55 -12.73
C GLU A 331 -2.63 -6.57 -14.10
N LYS A 332 -3.02 -5.70 -15.04
CA LYS A 332 -2.37 -5.60 -16.35
C LYS A 332 -0.93 -5.12 -16.22
N VAL A 333 -0.69 -4.16 -15.33
CA VAL A 333 0.65 -3.63 -15.03
C VAL A 333 1.51 -4.71 -14.38
N ILE A 334 0.95 -5.46 -13.42
CA ILE A 334 1.64 -6.57 -12.76
C ILE A 334 2.05 -7.64 -13.78
N LYS A 335 1.12 -8.10 -14.63
CA LYS A 335 1.40 -9.10 -15.67
C LYS A 335 2.46 -8.64 -16.66
N ARG A 336 2.44 -7.36 -17.06
CA ARG A 336 3.48 -6.77 -17.91
C ARG A 336 4.84 -6.78 -17.19
N SER A 337 4.91 -6.34 -15.93
CA SER A 337 6.15 -6.36 -15.14
C SER A 337 6.72 -7.77 -15.00
N ILE A 338 5.87 -8.78 -14.77
CA ILE A 338 6.26 -10.19 -14.69
C ILE A 338 6.90 -10.66 -16.00
N LEU A 339 6.29 -10.35 -17.14
CA LEU A 339 6.84 -10.71 -18.43
C LEU A 339 8.19 -10.02 -18.68
N GLN A 340 8.27 -8.71 -18.44
CA GLN A 340 9.48 -7.91 -18.62
C GLN A 340 10.63 -8.39 -17.73
N ALA A 341 10.33 -8.83 -16.49
CA ALA A 341 11.31 -9.35 -15.55
C ALA A 341 12.08 -10.57 -16.06
N ILE A 342 11.55 -11.30 -17.05
CA ILE A 342 12.27 -12.39 -17.74
C ILE A 342 12.80 -11.91 -19.10
N THR A 343 12.01 -11.20 -19.90
CA THR A 343 12.38 -10.89 -21.30
C THR A 343 13.43 -9.79 -21.44
N GLU A 344 13.44 -8.83 -20.52
CA GLU A 344 14.31 -7.63 -20.56
C GLU A 344 15.46 -7.72 -19.56
N ASN A 345 15.55 -8.80 -18.78
CA ASN A 345 16.56 -8.95 -17.74
C ASN A 345 17.94 -9.33 -18.32
N PRO A 346 18.97 -8.49 -18.14
CA PRO A 346 20.30 -8.74 -18.70
C PRO A 346 20.93 -10.05 -18.23
N ALA A 347 20.61 -10.50 -17.01
CA ALA A 347 21.15 -11.75 -16.46
C ALA A 347 20.80 -12.98 -17.30
N PHE A 348 19.71 -12.92 -18.09
CA PHE A 348 19.25 -14.04 -18.91
C PHE A 348 19.62 -13.91 -20.38
N ALA A 349 20.40 -12.89 -20.77
CA ALA A 349 20.80 -12.68 -22.16
C ALA A 349 21.53 -13.91 -22.73
N ALA A 350 22.37 -14.58 -21.93
CA ALA A 350 23.09 -15.79 -22.32
C ALA A 350 22.19 -17.02 -22.53
N PHE A 351 20.95 -17.00 -22.04
CA PHE A 351 20.03 -18.15 -22.10
C PHE A 351 18.97 -18.01 -23.20
N LYS A 352 18.98 -16.92 -23.96
CA LYS A 352 17.98 -16.63 -24.99
C LYS A 352 17.83 -17.76 -26.01
N ASP A 353 18.90 -18.52 -26.28
CA ASP A 353 18.88 -19.63 -27.22
C ASP A 353 18.59 -21.01 -26.62
N ASN A 354 18.47 -21.12 -25.30
CA ASN A 354 18.12 -22.38 -24.65
C ASN A 354 16.68 -22.80 -25.00
N PRO A 355 16.46 -24.02 -25.56
CA PRO A 355 15.13 -24.46 -25.97
C PRO A 355 14.10 -24.52 -24.83
N LYS A 356 14.52 -24.93 -23.63
CA LYS A 356 13.63 -24.95 -22.45
C LYS A 356 13.23 -23.54 -22.05
N PHE A 357 14.18 -22.61 -22.04
CA PHE A 357 13.91 -21.20 -21.74
C PHE A 357 12.93 -20.57 -22.76
N LYS A 358 13.12 -20.83 -24.05
CA LYS A 358 12.18 -20.39 -25.11
C LYS A 358 10.76 -20.92 -24.87
N SER A 359 10.63 -22.22 -24.59
CA SER A 359 9.34 -22.85 -24.33
C SER A 359 8.62 -22.26 -23.10
N ILE A 360 9.34 -22.00 -22.00
CA ILE A 360 8.77 -21.35 -20.81
C ILE A 360 8.29 -19.93 -21.16
N LEU A 361 9.11 -19.15 -21.87
CA LEU A 361 8.74 -17.80 -22.29
C LEU A 361 7.49 -17.77 -23.18
N GLU A 362 7.35 -18.72 -24.10
CA GLU A 362 6.16 -18.85 -24.95
C GLU A 362 4.91 -19.15 -24.12
N ALA A 363 5.01 -20.07 -23.15
CA ALA A 363 3.90 -20.40 -22.26
C ALA A 363 3.48 -19.20 -21.40
N VAL A 364 4.44 -18.49 -20.80
CA VAL A 364 4.17 -17.28 -20.01
C VAL A 364 3.56 -16.18 -20.87
N LYS A 365 4.08 -15.94 -22.08
CA LYS A 365 3.51 -14.97 -23.03
C LYS A 365 2.09 -15.34 -23.44
N SER A 366 1.81 -16.61 -23.70
CA SER A 366 0.48 -17.07 -24.08
C SER A 366 -0.54 -16.82 -22.96
N LYS A 367 -0.17 -17.07 -21.69
CA LYS A 367 -1.07 -16.87 -20.55
C LYS A 367 -1.22 -15.41 -20.16
N LEU A 368 -0.12 -14.66 -20.10
CA LEU A 368 -0.09 -13.29 -19.56
C LEU A 368 -0.21 -12.21 -20.63
N GLY A 369 0.07 -12.52 -21.90
CA GLY A 369 0.16 -11.55 -23.01
C GLY A 369 -1.14 -11.29 -23.76
N ASN A 370 -2.25 -11.96 -23.43
CA ASN A 370 -3.58 -11.61 -23.91
C ASN A 370 -4.12 -10.37 -23.16
N LEU A 371 -3.41 -9.24 -23.24
CA LEU A 371 -3.69 -7.99 -22.51
C LEU A 371 -4.17 -6.85 -23.40
#